data_AF-U6DJY7-F1
#
_entry.id   AF-U6DJY7-F1
#
_cell.length_a   1.000
_cell.length_b   1.000
_cell.length_c   1.000
_cell.angle_alpha   90.00
_cell.angle_beta   90.00
_cell.angle_gamma   90.00
#
_symmetry.space_group_name_H-M   'P 1'
#
loop_
_entity.id
_entity.type
_entity.pdbx_description
1 polymer ?
#
loop_
_entity_poly.entity_id
_entity_poly.type
_entity_poly.pdbx_seq_one_letter_code
_entity_poly.pdbx_strand_id
1 'polypeptide(L)'
;LQVVPLFGDMQIELARYIKTSAHYEENKSRWTCTSSSSSPQYNICEQMIQIREDHMRFISELARYSNSEVVTGSGRQETQKTDTEYRKLFDLALQGLQLLSQWSAHVMEVYSWKLVHPTDKYSNKDCPDNAEEYERATRYNYTSEEKFALVEVIAMIKGLQVLMGRMESVFNHAIRHTVYAALQDFSQVTLREPLRQAIKKKKNVIQSVLQAIRKTVCDWETGHEPFNDPALRGEKDPKSGFDIKVPRRAVGPSSTQLYMVRTMLESLIADKSGSKKTLRSSLEGPTILDIEKFHRESFFYTHLINFSETLQQCCDLSQLWFREFFLELTMGRRIQFPIEMSMPWILTDHILETKEASMMEYVLYSLDLYNDSAHYALTRFNKQFLYDEIEAEVNLCFDQFVYKLADQIFAYYKVMAG
;
A
#
# COMPACT_ATOMS: atom_id res chain seq x y z
N LEU A 1 14.31 0.99 9.72
CA LEU A 1 14.28 1.88 8.55
C LEU A 1 15.14 3.12 8.82
N GLN A 2 16.10 3.40 7.96
CA GLN A 2 17.11 4.47 8.10
C GLN A 2 17.05 5.46 6.92
N VAL A 3 16.66 4.99 5.73
CA VAL A 3 16.62 5.79 4.49
C VAL A 3 15.25 5.59 3.84
N VAL A 4 14.66 6.67 3.34
CA VAL A 4 13.41 6.64 2.56
C VAL A 4 13.49 7.62 1.38
N PRO A 5 12.68 7.44 0.34
CA PRO A 5 12.54 8.42 -0.73
C PRO A 5 12.10 9.78 -0.18
N LEU A 6 12.80 10.85 -0.59
CA LEU A 6 12.37 12.22 -0.35
C LEU A 6 11.55 12.73 -1.55
N PHE A 7 12.12 12.62 -2.76
CA PHE A 7 11.44 12.94 -4.01
C PHE A 7 12.27 12.40 -5.20
N GLY A 8 11.65 11.63 -6.10
CA GLY A 8 12.41 11.01 -7.21
C GLY A 8 13.50 10.07 -6.69
N ASP A 9 14.68 10.16 -7.29
CA ASP A 9 15.91 9.50 -6.86
C ASP A 9 16.62 10.20 -5.70
N MET A 10 16.17 11.37 -5.25
CA MET A 10 16.68 12.02 -4.05
C MET A 10 16.13 11.34 -2.80
N GLN A 11 17.04 10.82 -1.97
CA GLN A 11 16.73 10.10 -0.74
C GLN A 11 16.97 10.96 0.50
N ILE A 12 16.37 10.56 1.63
CA ILE A 12 16.64 11.17 2.94
C ILE A 12 17.07 10.12 3.96
N GLU A 13 18.27 10.30 4.53
CA GLU A 13 18.71 9.56 5.72
C GLU A 13 18.02 10.15 6.96
N LEU A 14 17.15 9.38 7.59
CA LEU A 14 16.34 9.84 8.73
C LEU A 14 17.19 10.28 9.92
N ALA A 15 18.32 9.61 10.14
CA ALA A 15 19.28 9.96 11.20
C ALA A 15 19.92 11.34 10.98
N ARG A 16 19.89 11.89 9.76
CA ARG A 16 20.41 13.23 9.45
C ARG A 16 19.69 14.30 10.26
N TYR A 17 18.36 14.23 10.39
CA TYR A 17 17.58 15.19 11.20
C TYR A 17 18.06 15.24 12.65
N ILE A 18 18.41 14.09 13.21
CA ILE A 18 18.93 13.99 14.57
C ILE A 18 20.35 14.55 14.62
N LYS A 19 21.24 14.10 13.72
CA LYS A 19 22.66 14.50 13.66
C LYS A 19 22.84 16.01 13.48
N THR A 20 21.92 16.68 12.77
CA THR A 20 21.96 18.13 12.51
C THR A 20 21.11 18.96 13.48
N SER A 21 20.52 18.34 14.51
CA SER A 21 19.75 19.08 15.52
C SER A 21 20.67 19.88 16.45
N ALA A 22 20.17 21.01 16.95
CA ALA A 22 20.97 21.99 17.71
C ALA A 22 21.64 21.42 18.99
N HIS A 23 21.12 20.30 19.52
CA HIS A 23 21.59 19.69 20.77
C HIS A 23 22.06 18.25 20.58
N TYR A 24 22.41 17.86 19.35
CA TYR A 24 22.83 16.47 19.07
C TYR A 24 24.10 16.10 19.82
N GLU A 25 25.11 16.97 19.76
CA GLU A 25 26.45 16.71 20.31
C GLU A 25 26.41 16.40 21.81
N GLU A 26 25.64 17.14 22.60
CA GLU A 26 25.48 16.91 24.03
C GLU A 26 24.62 15.69 24.36
N ASN A 27 23.84 15.19 23.38
CA ASN A 27 22.86 14.13 23.57
C ASN A 27 23.12 12.87 22.73
N LYS A 28 24.35 12.69 22.21
CA LYS A 28 24.72 11.53 21.36
C LYS A 28 24.35 10.18 21.96
N SER A 29 24.54 10.01 23.27
CA SER A 29 24.25 8.76 23.99
C SER A 29 22.77 8.36 23.98
N ARG A 30 21.86 9.26 23.59
CA ARG A 30 20.42 9.00 23.48
C ARG A 30 20.02 8.25 22.21
N TRP A 31 20.92 8.15 21.23
CA TRP A 31 20.59 7.73 19.87
C TRP A 31 21.38 6.51 19.45
N THR A 32 20.67 5.42 19.12
CA THR A 32 21.25 4.22 18.51
C THR A 32 21.14 4.25 16.99
N CYS A 33 20.18 5.00 16.44
CA CYS A 33 19.93 5.10 15.00
C CYS A 33 21.01 5.90 14.23
N THR A 34 21.88 6.62 14.93
CA THR A 34 22.96 7.39 14.30
C THR A 34 24.20 6.56 14.00
N SER A 35 24.27 5.33 14.53
CA SER A 35 25.30 4.36 14.22
C SER A 35 24.88 3.54 13.00
N SER A 36 25.63 3.66 11.90
CA SER A 36 25.37 2.91 10.67
C SER A 36 25.81 1.45 10.85
N SER A 37 24.89 0.57 11.25
CA SER A 37 25.06 -0.87 11.13
C SER A 37 24.28 -1.41 9.93
N SER A 38 24.82 -2.43 9.29
CA SER A 38 24.13 -3.19 8.24
C SER A 38 22.86 -3.83 8.82
N SER A 39 21.70 -3.28 8.49
CA SER A 39 20.42 -3.81 8.97
C SER A 39 19.99 -4.98 8.08
N PRO A 40 19.52 -6.10 8.66
CA PRO A 40 18.86 -7.18 7.91
C PRO A 40 17.70 -6.70 7.04
N GLN A 41 17.09 -5.56 7.40
CA GLN A 41 16.00 -4.95 6.65
C GLN A 41 16.35 -4.67 5.17
N TYR A 42 17.62 -4.39 4.86
CA TYR A 42 18.06 -4.10 3.49
C TYR A 42 18.64 -5.31 2.76
N ASN A 43 18.66 -6.48 3.41
CA ASN A 43 19.04 -7.73 2.78
C ASN A 43 17.78 -8.39 2.22
N ILE A 44 17.48 -8.11 0.95
CA ILE A 44 16.30 -8.67 0.29
C ILE A 44 16.29 -10.21 0.30
N CYS A 45 17.46 -10.84 0.21
CA CYS A 45 17.60 -12.30 0.17
C CYS A 45 17.10 -12.97 1.47
N GLU A 46 17.34 -12.35 2.63
CA GLU A 46 16.85 -12.86 3.92
C GLU A 46 15.31 -12.76 4.03
N GLN A 47 14.71 -11.77 3.36
CA GLN A 47 13.27 -11.55 3.37
C GLN A 47 12.51 -12.45 2.40
N MET A 48 13.19 -13.04 1.41
CA MET A 48 12.56 -13.82 0.34
C MET A 48 11.73 -15.01 0.85
N ILE A 49 12.16 -15.67 1.93
CA ILE A 49 11.42 -16.83 2.47
C ILE A 49 10.02 -16.41 2.89
N GLN A 50 9.92 -15.36 3.71
CA GLN A 50 8.64 -14.86 4.21
C GLN A 50 7.76 -14.34 3.06
N ILE A 51 8.35 -13.58 2.12
CA ILE A 51 7.62 -13.04 0.97
C ILE A 51 7.00 -14.18 0.13
N ARG A 52 7.77 -15.22 -0.19
CA ARG A 52 7.30 -16.39 -0.95
C ARG A 52 6.19 -17.15 -0.22
N GLU A 53 6.32 -17.33 1.10
CA GLU A 53 5.30 -17.99 1.92
C GLU A 53 3.98 -17.20 1.94
N ASP A 54 4.05 -15.89 2.13
CA ASP A 54 2.87 -15.03 2.16
C ASP A 54 2.21 -14.94 0.77
N HIS A 55 3.01 -14.86 -0.30
CA HIS A 55 2.53 -14.93 -1.67
C HIS A 55 1.77 -16.22 -1.94
N MET A 56 2.35 -17.37 -1.60
CA MET A 56 1.72 -18.68 -1.76
C MET A 56 0.41 -18.77 -0.98
N ARG A 57 0.42 -18.36 0.30
CA ARG A 57 -0.74 -18.43 1.18
C ARG A 57 -1.88 -17.55 0.68
N PHE A 58 -1.59 -16.29 0.36
CA PHE A 58 -2.60 -15.32 -0.02
C PHE A 58 -3.20 -15.62 -1.39
N ILE A 59 -2.37 -15.91 -2.42
CA ILE A 59 -2.89 -16.22 -3.76
C ILE A 59 -3.72 -17.50 -3.75
N SER A 60 -3.31 -18.52 -2.98
CA SER A 60 -4.10 -19.75 -2.84
C SER A 60 -5.50 -19.47 -2.27
N GLU A 61 -5.61 -18.56 -1.31
CA GLU A 61 -6.89 -18.15 -0.76
C GLU A 61 -7.70 -17.31 -1.77
N LEU A 62 -7.08 -16.28 -2.36
CA LEU A 62 -7.69 -15.39 -3.34
C LEU A 62 -8.25 -16.15 -4.56
N ALA A 63 -7.49 -17.12 -5.08
CA ALA A 63 -7.88 -17.91 -6.25
C ALA A 63 -9.16 -18.72 -6.02
N ARG A 64 -9.42 -19.18 -4.78
CA ARG A 64 -10.67 -19.88 -4.44
C ARG A 64 -11.89 -18.98 -4.60
N TYR A 65 -11.78 -17.72 -4.19
CA TYR A 65 -12.84 -16.72 -4.34
C TYR A 65 -12.95 -16.25 -5.80
N SER A 66 -11.84 -16.04 -6.50
CA SER A 66 -11.89 -15.67 -7.92
C SER A 66 -12.61 -16.73 -8.76
N ASN A 67 -12.33 -18.02 -8.55
CA ASN A 67 -12.96 -19.09 -9.32
C ASN A 67 -14.47 -19.22 -9.03
N SER A 68 -14.89 -19.04 -7.77
CA SER A 68 -16.32 -19.06 -7.43
C SER A 68 -17.08 -17.83 -7.92
N GLU A 69 -16.42 -16.68 -7.97
CA GLU A 69 -17.08 -15.40 -8.23
C GLU A 69 -17.04 -15.00 -9.71
N VAL A 70 -15.89 -15.20 -10.36
CA VAL A 70 -15.65 -14.75 -11.74
C VAL A 70 -15.97 -15.84 -12.76
N VAL A 71 -15.68 -17.11 -12.46
CA VAL A 71 -15.83 -18.20 -13.44
C VAL A 71 -17.24 -18.84 -13.39
N THR A 72 -17.83 -18.96 -12.19
CA THR A 72 -19.16 -19.60 -12.04
C THR A 72 -20.35 -18.63 -11.99
N GLY A 73 -20.10 -17.31 -12.04
CA GLY A 73 -21.12 -16.26 -11.94
C GLY A 73 -21.94 -16.00 -13.21
N SER A 74 -21.55 -16.55 -14.38
CA SER A 74 -22.21 -16.24 -15.67
C SER A 74 -23.54 -16.97 -15.93
N GLY A 75 -24.16 -17.61 -14.92
CA GLY A 75 -25.36 -18.42 -15.16
C GLY A 75 -26.22 -18.84 -13.97
N ARG A 76 -26.00 -18.33 -12.76
CA ARG A 76 -26.88 -18.58 -11.61
C ARG A 76 -27.55 -17.27 -11.18
N GLN A 77 -28.87 -17.29 -11.01
CA GLN A 77 -29.63 -16.20 -10.40
C GLN A 77 -28.91 -15.79 -9.10
N GLU A 78 -28.47 -14.53 -9.03
CA GLU A 78 -27.69 -13.98 -7.90
C GLU A 78 -28.53 -14.03 -6.62
N THR A 79 -28.40 -15.10 -5.84
CA THR A 79 -28.79 -15.05 -4.43
C THR A 79 -27.88 -14.02 -3.76
N GLN A 80 -28.47 -12.94 -3.22
CA GLN A 80 -27.72 -11.89 -2.54
C GLN A 80 -26.88 -12.52 -1.40
N LYS A 81 -25.56 -12.29 -1.41
CA LYS A 81 -24.65 -12.82 -0.39
C LYS A 81 -24.95 -12.25 0.99
N THR A 82 -24.50 -12.97 2.02
CA THR A 82 -24.60 -12.58 3.42
C THR A 82 -23.55 -11.52 3.81
N ASP A 83 -23.81 -10.79 4.90
CA ASP A 83 -22.87 -9.81 5.48
C ASP A 83 -21.48 -10.43 5.73
N THR A 84 -21.42 -11.68 6.17
CA THR A 84 -20.18 -12.41 6.45
C THR A 84 -19.37 -12.69 5.20
N GLU A 85 -20.03 -13.08 4.10
CA GLU A 85 -19.36 -13.34 2.82
C GLU A 85 -18.80 -12.05 2.21
N TYR A 86 -19.56 -10.95 2.26
CA TYR A 86 -19.06 -9.64 1.83
C TYR A 86 -17.91 -9.17 2.71
N ARG A 87 -18.01 -9.35 4.03
CA ARG A 87 -16.93 -8.99 4.95
C ARG A 87 -15.64 -9.74 4.64
N LYS A 88 -15.72 -11.02 4.29
CA LYS A 88 -14.53 -11.80 3.92
C LYS A 88 -13.85 -11.27 2.65
N LEU A 89 -14.61 -10.86 1.64
CA LEU A 89 -14.07 -10.21 0.44
C LEU A 89 -13.47 -8.84 0.73
N PHE A 90 -14.09 -8.06 1.62
CA PHE A 90 -13.52 -6.80 2.13
C PHE A 90 -12.17 -7.04 2.81
N ASP A 91 -12.08 -8.05 3.68
CA ASP A 91 -10.83 -8.36 4.39
C ASP A 91 -9.74 -8.83 3.42
N LEU A 92 -10.07 -9.63 2.41
CA LEU A 92 -9.14 -10.04 1.34
C LEU A 92 -8.64 -8.85 0.52
N ALA A 93 -9.52 -7.90 0.16
CA ALA A 93 -9.12 -6.70 -0.56
C ALA A 93 -8.10 -5.89 0.24
N LEU A 94 -8.35 -5.67 1.53
CA LEU A 94 -7.43 -4.94 2.41
C LEU A 94 -6.11 -5.70 2.59
N GLN A 95 -6.16 -7.00 2.85
CA GLN A 95 -4.97 -7.83 3.03
C GLN A 95 -4.09 -7.84 1.78
N GLY A 96 -4.69 -7.96 0.59
CA GLY A 96 -3.93 -7.94 -0.67
C GLY A 96 -3.25 -6.60 -0.92
N LEU A 97 -3.93 -5.48 -0.67
CA LEU A 97 -3.33 -4.13 -0.75
C LEU A 97 -2.18 -3.95 0.24
N GLN A 98 -2.35 -4.43 1.48
CA GLN A 98 -1.30 -4.38 2.51
C GLN A 98 -0.08 -5.21 2.11
N LEU A 99 -0.29 -6.40 1.55
CA LEU A 99 0.77 -7.29 1.12
C LEU A 99 1.56 -6.70 -0.05
N LEU A 100 0.86 -6.17 -1.06
CA LEU A 100 1.47 -5.44 -2.18
C LEU A 100 2.27 -4.23 -1.68
N SER A 101 1.70 -3.44 -0.77
CA SER A 101 2.39 -2.30 -0.18
C SER A 101 3.65 -2.69 0.58
N GLN A 102 3.66 -3.82 1.29
CA GLN A 102 4.84 -4.31 2.01
C GLN A 102 5.95 -4.71 1.03
N TRP A 103 5.61 -5.43 -0.04
CA TRP A 103 6.59 -5.87 -1.03
C TRP A 103 7.16 -4.70 -1.83
N SER A 104 6.32 -3.76 -2.28
CA SER A 104 6.77 -2.55 -2.96
C SER A 104 7.66 -1.71 -2.05
N ALA A 105 7.31 -1.58 -0.76
CA ALA A 105 8.15 -0.93 0.23
C ALA A 105 9.50 -1.62 0.36
N HIS A 106 9.57 -2.96 0.42
CA HIS A 106 10.85 -3.67 0.47
C HIS A 106 11.75 -3.38 -0.73
N VAL A 107 11.20 -3.43 -1.95
CA VAL A 107 11.96 -3.10 -3.18
C VAL A 107 12.50 -1.66 -3.09
N MET A 108 11.62 -0.70 -2.77
CA MET A 108 11.97 0.71 -2.74
C MET A 108 12.90 1.07 -1.59
N GLU A 109 12.77 0.45 -0.41
CA GLU A 109 13.65 0.67 0.74
C GLU A 109 15.07 0.15 0.48
N VAL A 110 15.21 -1.02 -0.16
CA VAL A 110 16.51 -1.57 -0.57
C VAL A 110 17.15 -0.66 -1.61
N TYR A 111 16.40 -0.26 -2.65
CA TYR A 111 16.88 0.69 -3.65
C TYR A 111 17.33 2.02 -3.03
N SER A 112 16.49 2.61 -2.18
CA SER A 112 16.78 3.88 -1.50
C SER A 112 18.04 3.79 -0.64
N TRP A 113 18.22 2.69 0.08
CA TRP A 113 19.41 2.48 0.90
C TRP A 113 20.69 2.37 0.06
N LYS A 114 20.63 1.66 -1.08
CA LYS A 114 21.76 1.49 -2.00
C LYS A 114 22.15 2.81 -2.68
N LEU A 115 21.18 3.68 -2.99
CA LEU A 115 21.45 5.00 -3.56
C LEU A 115 22.31 5.90 -2.66
N VAL A 116 22.12 5.85 -1.33
CA VAL A 116 22.90 6.67 -0.38
C VAL A 116 24.14 5.96 0.18
N HIS A 117 24.31 4.67 -0.13
CA HIS A 117 25.48 3.88 0.23
C HIS A 117 26.11 3.26 -1.03
N PRO A 118 26.66 4.08 -1.94
CA PRO A 118 27.34 3.56 -3.12
C PRO A 118 28.50 2.67 -2.71
N THR A 119 28.68 1.56 -3.42
CA THR A 119 29.76 0.62 -3.13
C THR A 119 31.13 1.22 -3.47
N ASP A 120 32.18 0.48 -3.11
CA ASP A 120 33.56 0.79 -3.41
C ASP A 120 34.36 -0.50 -3.66
N LYS A 121 35.64 -0.36 -4.05
CA LYS A 121 36.54 -1.49 -4.28
C LYS A 121 36.77 -2.39 -3.07
N TYR A 122 36.52 -1.89 -1.85
CA TYR A 122 36.73 -2.65 -0.61
C TYR A 122 35.55 -3.59 -0.36
N SER A 123 34.35 -3.14 -0.72
CA SER A 123 33.09 -3.87 -0.57
C SER A 123 32.79 -4.75 -1.79
N ASN A 124 33.11 -4.29 -3.00
CA ASN A 124 32.98 -5.04 -4.24
C ASN A 124 34.29 -4.96 -5.05
N LYS A 125 35.01 -6.09 -5.19
CA LYS A 125 36.29 -6.15 -5.89
C LYS A 125 36.19 -5.85 -7.39
N ASP A 126 35.02 -6.04 -7.98
CA ASP A 126 34.77 -5.78 -9.39
C ASP A 126 34.38 -4.31 -9.66
N CYS A 127 34.22 -3.50 -8.60
CA CYS A 127 33.94 -2.07 -8.69
C CYS A 127 35.23 -1.28 -8.99
N PRO A 128 35.34 -0.61 -10.15
CA PRO A 128 36.49 0.24 -10.47
C PRO A 128 36.58 1.46 -9.54
N ASP A 129 37.81 1.89 -9.22
CA ASP A 129 38.07 3.11 -8.43
C ASP A 129 37.58 4.40 -9.13
N ASN A 130 37.52 4.38 -10.45
CA ASN A 130 37.09 5.51 -11.28
C ASN A 130 35.61 5.45 -11.68
N ALA A 131 34.86 4.45 -11.22
CA ALA A 131 33.43 4.36 -11.46
C ALA A 131 32.69 5.54 -10.82
N GLU A 132 31.80 6.16 -11.58
CA GLU A 132 31.06 7.31 -11.09
C GLU A 132 30.05 6.93 -10.01
N GLU A 133 29.64 7.90 -9.19
CA GLU A 133 28.85 7.63 -7.99
C GLU A 133 27.54 6.90 -8.29
N TYR A 134 26.81 7.29 -9.33
CA TYR A 134 25.56 6.63 -9.71
C TYR A 134 25.76 5.18 -10.17
N GLU A 135 26.86 4.89 -10.88
CA GLU A 135 27.21 3.52 -11.28
C GLU A 135 27.55 2.65 -10.06
N ARG A 136 28.25 3.24 -9.07
CA ARG A 136 28.55 2.57 -7.78
C ARG A 136 27.32 2.43 -6.89
N ALA A 137 26.33 3.30 -7.04
CA ALA A 137 25.05 3.23 -6.33
C ALA A 137 24.10 2.18 -6.91
N THR A 138 24.19 1.93 -8.22
CA THR A 138 23.32 1.02 -8.98
C THR A 138 24.08 -0.23 -9.42
N ARG A 139 24.65 -0.24 -10.62
CA ARG A 139 25.27 -1.38 -11.31
C ARG A 139 26.15 -2.27 -10.42
N TYR A 140 27.04 -1.66 -9.65
CA TYR A 140 28.00 -2.40 -8.82
C TYR A 140 27.49 -2.70 -7.40
N ASN A 141 26.34 -2.18 -7.02
CA ASN A 141 25.85 -2.26 -5.64
C ASN A 141 24.92 -3.45 -5.37
N TYR A 142 24.67 -4.31 -6.38
CA TYR A 142 23.82 -5.48 -6.25
C TYR A 142 24.57 -6.76 -6.61
N THR A 143 24.51 -7.76 -5.73
CA THR A 143 25.00 -9.11 -6.06
C THR A 143 24.07 -9.79 -7.08
N SER A 144 24.51 -10.93 -7.61
CA SER A 144 23.68 -11.76 -8.50
C SER A 144 22.36 -12.16 -7.83
N GLU A 145 22.45 -12.59 -6.57
CA GLU A 145 21.34 -13.07 -5.75
C GLU A 145 20.39 -11.94 -5.39
N GLU A 146 20.90 -10.73 -5.07
CA GLU A 146 20.06 -9.56 -4.82
C GLU A 146 19.26 -9.17 -6.07
N LYS A 147 19.87 -9.21 -7.26
CA LYS A 147 19.18 -8.91 -8.53
C LYS A 147 18.05 -9.90 -8.81
N PHE A 148 18.30 -11.20 -8.64
CA PHE A 148 17.26 -12.22 -8.81
C PHE A 148 16.13 -12.07 -7.80
N ALA A 149 16.46 -11.84 -6.53
CA ALA A 149 15.48 -11.61 -5.47
C ALA A 149 14.60 -10.39 -5.77
N LEU A 150 15.18 -9.28 -6.22
CA LEU A 150 14.41 -8.10 -6.62
C LEU A 150 13.44 -8.41 -7.77
N VAL A 151 13.89 -9.08 -8.83
CA VAL A 151 13.01 -9.45 -9.95
C VAL A 151 11.86 -10.35 -9.50
N GLU A 152 12.14 -11.32 -8.62
CA GLU A 152 11.10 -12.20 -8.10
C GLU A 152 10.04 -11.42 -7.31
N VAL A 153 10.45 -10.48 -6.46
CA VAL A 153 9.51 -9.62 -5.72
C VAL A 153 8.71 -8.71 -6.66
N ILE A 154 9.36 -8.08 -7.65
CA ILE A 154 8.69 -7.26 -8.68
C ILE A 154 7.62 -8.07 -9.41
N ALA A 155 7.93 -9.31 -9.79
CA ALA A 155 6.99 -10.18 -10.45
C ALA A 155 5.84 -10.64 -9.55
N MET A 156 6.10 -10.93 -8.27
CA MET A 156 5.05 -11.22 -7.29
C MET A 156 4.11 -10.02 -7.10
N ILE A 157 4.65 -8.80 -7.06
CA ILE A 157 3.86 -7.55 -7.01
C ILE A 157 2.98 -7.43 -8.25
N LYS A 158 3.57 -7.43 -9.45
CA LYS A 158 2.85 -7.24 -10.72
C LYS A 158 1.85 -8.37 -10.99
N GLY A 159 2.22 -9.62 -10.70
CA GLY A 159 1.34 -10.78 -10.83
C GLY A 159 0.12 -10.68 -9.91
N LEU A 160 0.33 -10.34 -8.64
CA LEU A 160 -0.78 -10.16 -7.71
C LEU A 160 -1.62 -8.92 -8.04
N GLN A 161 -1.01 -7.82 -8.51
CA GLN A 161 -1.72 -6.64 -8.98
C GLN A 161 -2.73 -6.98 -10.09
N VAL A 162 -2.33 -7.81 -11.05
CA VAL A 162 -3.22 -8.29 -12.12
C VAL A 162 -4.39 -9.10 -11.55
N LEU A 163 -4.13 -10.01 -10.60
CA LEU A 163 -5.20 -10.82 -9.98
C LEU A 163 -6.18 -9.95 -9.18
N MET A 164 -5.67 -9.00 -8.39
CA MET A 164 -6.48 -8.06 -7.62
C MET A 164 -7.32 -7.16 -8.54
N GLY A 165 -6.74 -6.68 -9.65
CA GLY A 165 -7.45 -5.89 -10.66
C GLY A 165 -8.58 -6.67 -11.35
N ARG A 166 -8.37 -7.96 -11.66
CA ARG A 166 -9.44 -8.83 -12.19
C ARG A 166 -10.62 -9.00 -11.22
N MET A 167 -10.38 -8.91 -9.93
CA MET A 167 -11.40 -8.99 -8.89
C MET A 167 -12.02 -7.64 -8.52
N GLU A 168 -11.61 -6.54 -9.17
CA GLU A 168 -12.00 -5.18 -8.79
C GLU A 168 -13.52 -5.01 -8.66
N SER A 169 -14.31 -5.48 -9.63
CA SER A 169 -15.78 -5.35 -9.59
C SER A 169 -16.39 -6.05 -8.36
N VAL A 170 -15.93 -7.27 -8.06
CA VAL A 170 -16.39 -8.06 -6.91
C VAL A 170 -16.01 -7.38 -5.60
N PHE A 171 -14.77 -6.91 -5.49
CA PHE A 171 -14.30 -6.17 -4.32
C PHE A 171 -15.07 -4.86 -4.14
N ASN A 172 -15.27 -4.10 -5.22
CA ASN A 172 -15.98 -2.83 -5.18
C ASN A 172 -17.39 -2.96 -4.60
N HIS A 173 -18.13 -3.99 -5.00
CA HIS A 173 -19.47 -4.27 -4.47
C HIS A 173 -19.42 -4.70 -3.00
N ALA A 174 -18.56 -5.68 -2.67
CA ALA A 174 -18.41 -6.19 -1.31
C ALA A 174 -17.97 -5.09 -0.32
N ILE A 175 -17.00 -4.26 -0.72
CA ILE A 175 -16.48 -3.17 0.10
C ILE A 175 -17.58 -2.16 0.40
N ARG A 176 -18.30 -1.70 -0.62
CA ARG A 176 -19.39 -0.73 -0.44
C ARG A 176 -20.47 -1.28 0.48
N HIS A 177 -20.82 -2.55 0.32
CA HIS A 177 -21.77 -3.23 1.19
C HIS A 177 -21.29 -3.30 2.65
N THR A 178 -20.07 -3.79 2.89
CA THR A 178 -19.51 -3.94 4.24
C THR A 178 -19.33 -2.59 4.94
N VAL A 179 -18.85 -1.57 4.23
CA VAL A 179 -18.69 -0.21 4.78
C VAL A 179 -20.05 0.39 5.14
N TYR A 180 -21.05 0.25 4.27
CA TYR A 180 -22.41 0.70 4.55
C TYR A 180 -23.00 0.01 5.78
N ALA A 181 -22.94 -1.33 5.81
CA ALA A 181 -23.47 -2.12 6.91
C ALA A 181 -22.81 -1.72 8.24
N ALA A 182 -21.48 -1.64 8.28
CA ALA A 182 -20.75 -1.23 9.48
C ALA A 182 -21.11 0.20 9.94
N LEU A 183 -21.24 1.15 9.00
CA LEU A 183 -21.62 2.53 9.32
C LEU A 183 -23.05 2.63 9.85
N GLN A 184 -24.00 1.92 9.24
CA GLN A 184 -25.41 1.97 9.65
C GLN A 184 -25.64 1.21 10.97
N ASP A 185 -25.05 0.03 11.14
CA ASP A 185 -25.14 -0.73 12.39
C ASP A 185 -24.55 0.08 13.55
N PHE A 186 -23.39 0.72 13.32
CA PHE A 186 -22.78 1.57 14.32
C PHE A 186 -23.65 2.79 14.67
N SER A 187 -24.09 3.55 13.66
CA SER A 187 -24.80 4.82 13.88
C SER A 187 -26.25 4.64 14.35
N GLN A 188 -26.96 3.63 13.84
CA GLN A 188 -28.37 3.37 14.16
C GLN A 188 -28.53 2.56 15.45
N VAL A 189 -27.66 1.57 15.69
CA VAL A 189 -27.77 0.60 16.79
C VAL A 189 -26.72 0.84 17.88
N THR A 190 -25.43 0.79 17.57
CA THR A 190 -24.36 0.89 18.58
C THR A 190 -24.38 2.22 19.33
N LEU A 191 -24.63 3.34 18.63
CA LEU A 191 -24.70 4.67 19.25
C LEU A 191 -25.96 4.90 20.11
N ARG A 192 -26.93 3.98 20.15
CA ARG A 192 -28.15 4.12 21.00
C ARG A 192 -27.80 4.20 22.48
N GLU A 193 -26.96 3.29 22.97
CA GLU A 193 -26.62 3.23 24.40
C GLU A 193 -25.81 4.47 24.86
N PRO A 194 -24.74 4.90 24.14
CA PRO A 194 -24.04 6.15 24.43
C PRO A 194 -24.98 7.37 24.43
N LEU A 195 -25.90 7.45 23.46
CA LEU A 195 -26.86 8.54 23.35
C LEU A 195 -27.86 8.54 24.52
N ARG A 196 -28.40 7.37 24.87
CA ARG A 196 -29.29 7.19 26.03
C ARG A 196 -28.63 7.66 27.32
N GLN A 197 -27.37 7.29 27.53
CA GLN A 197 -26.61 7.72 28.71
C GLN A 197 -26.35 9.23 28.72
N ALA A 198 -26.02 9.80 27.55
CA ALA A 198 -25.81 11.24 27.43
C ALA A 198 -27.09 12.02 27.79
N ILE A 199 -28.26 11.58 27.31
CA ILE A 199 -29.55 12.18 27.64
C ILE A 199 -29.87 12.00 29.13
N LYS A 200 -29.79 10.77 29.64
CA LYS A 200 -30.10 10.45 31.05
C LYS A 200 -29.22 11.24 32.03
N LYS A 201 -27.92 11.38 31.73
CA LYS A 201 -26.94 12.09 32.57
C LYS A 201 -26.80 13.58 32.22
N LYS A 202 -27.67 14.13 31.34
CA LYS A 202 -27.66 15.54 30.89
C LYS A 202 -26.31 16.01 30.33
N LYS A 203 -25.62 15.15 29.58
CA LYS A 203 -24.35 15.43 28.90
C LYS A 203 -24.60 16.06 27.53
N ASN A 204 -25.11 17.29 27.53
CA ASN A 204 -25.60 17.98 26.32
C ASN A 204 -24.58 18.04 25.17
N VAL A 205 -23.29 18.22 25.47
CA VAL A 205 -22.23 18.27 24.44
C VAL A 205 -22.06 16.91 23.75
N ILE A 206 -21.98 15.82 24.52
CA ILE A 206 -21.88 14.46 23.98
C ILE A 206 -23.15 14.12 23.20
N GLN A 207 -24.32 14.46 23.75
CA GLN A 207 -25.60 14.28 23.06
C GLN A 207 -25.60 15.01 21.71
N SER A 208 -25.15 16.26 21.65
CA SER A 208 -25.14 17.02 20.40
C SER A 208 -24.22 16.40 19.35
N VAL A 209 -23.05 15.89 19.74
CA VAL A 209 -22.12 15.24 18.82
C VAL A 209 -22.68 13.91 18.31
N LEU A 210 -23.21 13.06 19.21
CA LEU A 210 -23.82 11.79 18.83
C LEU A 210 -25.03 11.98 17.90
N GLN A 211 -25.89 12.97 18.18
CA GLN A 211 -27.01 13.30 17.31
C GLN A 211 -26.55 13.89 15.97
N ALA A 212 -25.50 14.71 15.95
CA ALA A 212 -24.93 15.22 14.70
C ALA A 212 -24.41 14.09 13.82
N ILE A 213 -23.70 13.11 14.39
CA ILE A 213 -23.28 11.89 13.68
C ILE A 213 -24.50 11.19 13.07
N ARG A 214 -25.51 10.83 13.90
CA ARG A 214 -26.71 10.12 13.43
C ARG A 214 -27.43 10.86 12.30
N LYS A 215 -27.64 12.18 12.46
CA LYS A 215 -28.29 13.02 11.44
C LYS A 215 -27.51 13.11 10.13
N THR A 216 -26.19 12.94 10.17
CA THR A 216 -25.33 13.05 8.99
C THR A 216 -25.36 11.78 8.13
N VAL A 217 -25.52 10.60 8.75
CA VAL A 217 -25.31 9.32 8.05
C VAL A 217 -26.40 8.27 8.19
N CYS A 218 -27.31 8.36 9.17
CA CYS A 218 -28.34 7.33 9.33
C CYS A 218 -29.31 7.34 8.14
N ASP A 219 -29.33 6.24 7.39
CA ASP A 219 -30.34 5.95 6.37
C ASP A 219 -31.34 4.94 6.94
N TRP A 220 -32.43 5.45 7.49
CA TRP A 220 -33.46 4.64 8.13
C TRP A 220 -34.30 3.90 7.08
N GLU A 221 -34.58 2.60 7.30
CA GLU A 221 -35.39 1.77 6.38
C GLU A 221 -36.74 2.43 6.04
N THR A 222 -37.37 3.09 7.01
CA THR A 222 -38.67 3.78 6.86
C THR A 222 -38.55 5.23 6.38
N GLY A 223 -37.34 5.69 6.06
CA GLY A 223 -37.03 7.06 5.65
C GLY A 223 -37.02 8.10 6.78
N HIS A 224 -37.34 7.71 8.02
CA HIS A 224 -37.44 8.62 9.17
C HIS A 224 -36.88 7.97 10.44
N GLU A 225 -36.31 8.77 11.36
CA GLU A 225 -35.79 8.28 12.64
C GLU A 225 -36.93 7.69 13.51
N PRO A 226 -36.75 6.53 14.16
CA PRO A 226 -37.76 5.93 15.02
C PRO A 226 -37.97 6.76 16.30
N PHE A 227 -38.90 7.71 16.26
CA PHE A 227 -39.24 8.59 17.39
C PHE A 227 -39.75 7.84 18.64
N ASN A 228 -40.15 6.58 18.49
CA ASN A 228 -40.56 5.71 19.59
C ASN A 228 -39.38 5.05 20.35
N ASP A 229 -38.13 5.25 19.92
CA ASP A 229 -36.93 4.69 20.57
C ASP A 229 -36.81 5.16 22.04
N PRO A 230 -36.82 4.25 23.04
CA PRO A 230 -36.60 4.59 24.45
C PRO A 230 -35.28 5.33 24.70
N ALA A 231 -34.24 5.04 23.90
CA ALA A 231 -32.93 5.66 24.02
C ALA A 231 -32.99 7.18 23.81
N LEU A 232 -33.86 7.66 22.90
CA LEU A 232 -34.08 9.08 22.65
C LEU A 232 -34.74 9.81 23.84
N ARG A 233 -35.33 9.06 24.78
CA ARG A 233 -35.89 9.57 26.04
C ARG A 233 -34.99 9.32 27.25
N GLY A 234 -33.82 8.68 27.05
CA GLY A 234 -32.91 8.28 28.14
C GLY A 234 -33.35 7.01 28.89
N GLU A 235 -34.39 6.34 28.41
CA GLU A 235 -34.99 5.14 29.01
C GLU A 235 -34.34 3.87 28.44
N LYS A 236 -34.32 2.80 29.25
CA LYS A 236 -33.82 1.49 28.78
C LYS A 236 -34.84 0.82 27.85
N ASP A 237 -34.36 -0.10 27.04
CA ASP A 237 -35.21 -0.95 26.22
C ASP A 237 -36.20 -1.75 27.09
N PRO A 238 -37.43 -1.99 26.59
CA PRO A 238 -38.41 -2.81 27.30
C PRO A 238 -37.89 -4.24 27.46
N LYS A 239 -38.50 -5.03 28.35
CA LYS A 239 -38.11 -6.44 28.57
C LYS A 239 -38.20 -7.29 27.29
N SER A 240 -39.06 -6.92 26.36
CA SER A 240 -39.22 -7.53 25.04
C SER A 240 -38.15 -7.11 24.01
N GLY A 241 -37.27 -6.16 24.36
CA GLY A 241 -36.30 -5.55 23.45
C GLY A 241 -36.90 -4.43 22.58
N PHE A 242 -36.02 -3.63 21.99
CA PHE A 242 -36.35 -2.66 20.94
C PHE A 242 -35.45 -2.95 19.74
N ASP A 243 -36.04 -3.46 18.65
CA ASP A 243 -35.30 -3.87 17.47
C ASP A 243 -35.38 -2.81 16.37
N ILE A 244 -34.26 -2.59 15.68
CA ILE A 244 -34.15 -1.68 14.54
C ILE A 244 -33.66 -2.50 13.36
N LYS A 245 -34.51 -2.65 12.35
CA LYS A 245 -34.11 -3.23 11.07
C LYS A 245 -33.21 -2.25 10.31
N VAL A 246 -31.92 -2.55 10.27
CA VAL A 246 -30.94 -1.74 9.54
C VAL A 246 -30.91 -2.17 8.06
N PRO A 247 -31.03 -1.25 7.09
CA PRO A 247 -30.95 -1.59 5.68
C PRO A 247 -29.57 -2.14 5.28
N ARG A 248 -29.52 -2.78 4.12
CA ARG A 248 -28.29 -3.17 3.42
C ARG A 248 -28.27 -2.59 2.02
N ARG A 249 -27.25 -1.80 1.71
CA ARG A 249 -27.02 -1.18 0.40
C ARG A 249 -25.58 -1.37 -0.02
N ALA A 250 -25.35 -1.46 -1.33
CA ALA A 250 -24.02 -1.54 -1.92
C ALA A 250 -23.46 -0.15 -2.29
N VAL A 251 -23.48 0.80 -1.33
CA VAL A 251 -22.93 2.15 -1.53
C VAL A 251 -22.23 2.65 -0.26
N GLY A 252 -20.99 3.11 -0.39
CA GLY A 252 -20.26 3.72 0.73
C GLY A 252 -20.77 5.13 1.06
N PRO A 253 -20.40 5.69 2.24
CA PRO A 253 -20.67 7.09 2.54
C PRO A 253 -19.91 8.02 1.59
N SER A 254 -20.38 9.26 1.46
CA SER A 254 -19.58 10.31 0.82
C SER A 254 -18.29 10.58 1.61
N SER A 255 -17.30 11.20 0.95
CA SER A 255 -16.07 11.63 1.60
C SER A 255 -16.33 12.58 2.79
N THR A 256 -17.29 13.50 2.64
CA THR A 256 -17.68 14.44 3.70
C THR A 256 -18.38 13.73 4.85
N GLN A 257 -19.27 12.78 4.59
CA GLN A 257 -19.93 11.98 5.63
C GLN A 257 -18.90 11.20 6.46
N LEU A 258 -18.01 10.46 5.80
CA LEU A 258 -17.01 9.65 6.50
C LEU A 258 -16.03 10.53 7.30
N TYR A 259 -15.56 11.63 6.71
CA TYR A 259 -14.69 12.60 7.39
C TYR A 259 -15.37 13.15 8.65
N MET A 260 -16.58 13.69 8.51
CA MET A 260 -17.32 14.29 9.62
C MET A 260 -17.61 13.29 10.74
N VAL A 261 -18.02 12.07 10.42
CA VAL A 261 -18.26 11.02 11.42
C VAL A 261 -16.97 10.68 12.16
N ARG A 262 -15.87 10.43 11.44
CA ARG A 262 -14.59 10.07 12.05
C ARG A 262 -14.06 11.19 12.96
N THR A 263 -14.05 12.43 12.49
CA THR A 263 -13.60 13.59 13.28
C THR A 263 -14.46 13.83 14.52
N MET A 264 -15.78 13.70 14.41
CA MET A 264 -16.67 13.82 15.56
C MET A 264 -16.46 12.69 16.57
N LEU A 265 -16.29 11.45 16.12
CA LEU A 265 -15.95 10.31 16.99
C LEU A 265 -14.60 10.49 17.66
N GLU A 266 -13.58 10.93 16.92
CA GLU A 266 -12.25 11.22 17.46
C GLU A 266 -12.32 12.24 18.61
N SER A 267 -13.13 13.29 18.45
CA SER A 267 -13.33 14.28 19.51
C SER A 267 -13.93 13.71 20.80
N LEU A 268 -14.74 12.64 20.71
CA LEU A 268 -15.32 11.95 21.86
C LEU A 268 -14.29 11.10 22.61
N ILE A 269 -13.31 10.53 21.90
CA ILE A 269 -12.30 9.63 22.47
C ILE A 269 -10.93 10.28 22.70
N ALA A 270 -10.77 11.56 22.38
CA ALA A 270 -9.52 12.30 22.55
C ALA A 270 -9.11 12.44 24.05
N ASP A 271 -7.84 12.14 24.34
CA ASP A 271 -7.25 12.23 25.68
C ASP A 271 -6.88 13.65 26.11
N LYS A 272 -6.73 14.57 25.14
CA LYS A 272 -6.37 15.97 25.40
C LYS A 272 -7.52 16.88 25.01
N SER A 273 -7.89 17.79 25.91
CA SER A 273 -8.77 18.92 25.60
C SER A 273 -8.19 20.18 26.25
N GLY A 274 -8.50 21.36 25.72
CA GLY A 274 -8.15 22.64 26.36
C GLY A 274 -8.89 22.90 27.68
N SER A 275 -9.67 21.92 28.19
CA SER A 275 -10.51 22.03 29.38
C SER A 275 -10.12 21.01 30.46
N LYS A 276 -10.49 21.28 31.73
CA LYS A 276 -10.21 20.38 32.87
C LYS A 276 -10.89 19.00 32.79
N LYS A 277 -11.92 18.80 31.94
CA LYS A 277 -12.62 17.52 31.77
C LYS A 277 -12.82 17.21 30.29
N THR A 278 -12.23 16.12 29.83
CA THR A 278 -12.40 15.64 28.44
C THR A 278 -13.78 15.01 28.24
N LEU A 279 -14.25 14.95 26.98
CA LEU A 279 -15.48 14.22 26.63
C LEU A 279 -15.35 12.73 26.94
N ARG A 280 -14.17 12.15 26.68
CA ARG A 280 -13.81 10.76 27.02
C ARG A 280 -14.10 10.40 28.47
N SER A 281 -13.75 11.29 29.42
CA SER A 281 -13.97 11.06 30.85
C SER A 281 -15.45 10.96 31.27
N SER A 282 -16.38 11.33 30.38
CA SER A 282 -17.83 11.26 30.60
C SER A 282 -18.51 10.11 29.86
N LEU A 283 -17.75 9.26 29.16
CA LEU A 283 -18.23 8.04 28.49
C LEU A 283 -17.91 6.80 29.34
N GLU A 284 -18.67 5.72 29.13
CA GLU A 284 -18.43 4.44 29.79
C GLU A 284 -17.39 3.60 29.03
N GLY A 285 -16.68 2.72 29.75
CA GLY A 285 -15.60 1.91 29.18
C GLY A 285 -15.99 1.13 27.91
N PRO A 286 -17.10 0.35 27.91
CA PRO A 286 -17.54 -0.38 26.72
C PRO A 286 -17.83 0.52 25.52
N THR A 287 -18.49 1.66 25.76
CA THR A 287 -18.76 2.67 24.73
C THR A 287 -17.50 3.23 24.08
N ILE A 288 -16.47 3.50 24.90
CA ILE A 288 -15.19 3.98 24.41
C ILE A 288 -14.56 2.95 23.48
N LEU A 289 -14.57 1.67 23.87
CA LEU A 289 -14.04 0.57 23.06
C LEU A 289 -14.78 0.41 21.74
N ASP A 290 -16.12 0.56 21.74
CA ASP A 290 -16.92 0.49 20.51
C ASP A 290 -16.58 1.63 19.55
N ILE A 291 -16.43 2.86 20.07
CA ILE A 291 -16.04 4.02 19.26
C ILE A 291 -14.62 3.84 18.71
N GLU A 292 -13.67 3.42 19.55
CA GLU A 292 -12.28 3.15 19.14
C GLU A 292 -12.21 2.04 18.09
N LYS A 293 -13.01 0.98 18.23
CA LYS A 293 -13.10 -0.10 17.26
C LYS A 293 -13.55 0.41 15.91
N PHE A 294 -14.71 1.09 15.84
CA PHE A 294 -15.22 1.65 14.59
C PHE A 294 -14.26 2.70 14.00
N HIS A 295 -13.69 3.56 14.83
CA HIS A 295 -12.75 4.59 14.38
C HIS A 295 -11.46 3.99 13.81
N ARG A 296 -10.94 2.90 14.39
CA ARG A 296 -9.76 2.20 13.87
C ARG A 296 -10.08 1.46 12.58
N GLU A 297 -11.18 0.71 12.52
CA GLU A 297 -11.57 -0.05 11.33
C GLU A 297 -11.92 0.86 10.14
N SER A 298 -12.60 1.98 10.39
CA SER A 298 -12.98 2.94 9.33
C SER A 298 -11.82 3.75 8.76
N PHE A 299 -10.60 3.60 9.29
CA PHE A 299 -9.41 4.29 8.77
C PHE A 299 -9.13 3.91 7.30
N PHE A 300 -9.33 2.64 6.96
CA PHE A 300 -9.04 2.13 5.61
C PHE A 300 -10.21 2.27 4.63
N TYR A 301 -11.38 2.79 5.06
CA TYR A 301 -12.58 2.81 4.21
C TYR A 301 -12.40 3.67 2.96
N THR A 302 -11.75 4.84 3.06
CA THR A 302 -11.48 5.69 1.89
C THR A 302 -10.60 4.97 0.86
N HIS A 303 -9.53 4.33 1.32
CA HIS A 303 -8.62 3.56 0.48
C HIS A 303 -9.35 2.41 -0.22
N LEU A 304 -10.16 1.66 0.52
CA LEU A 304 -10.92 0.53 -0.03
C LEU A 304 -12.04 0.97 -0.98
N ILE A 305 -12.73 2.08 -0.72
CA ILE A 305 -13.73 2.62 -1.65
C ILE A 305 -13.06 3.05 -2.96
N ASN A 306 -11.85 3.61 -2.87
CA ASN A 306 -11.01 4.00 -4.01
C ASN A 306 -10.02 2.87 -4.38
N PHE A 307 -10.53 1.63 -4.49
CA PHE A 307 -9.71 0.43 -4.64
C PHE A 307 -8.72 0.51 -5.82
N SER A 308 -9.20 0.90 -7.01
CA SER A 308 -8.37 0.95 -8.23
C SER A 308 -7.16 1.87 -8.09
N GLU A 309 -7.37 3.08 -7.55
CA GLU A 309 -6.31 4.05 -7.31
C GLU A 309 -5.35 3.56 -6.22
N THR A 310 -5.89 3.00 -5.13
CA THR A 310 -5.07 2.47 -4.04
C THR A 310 -4.22 1.28 -4.50
N LEU A 311 -4.77 0.42 -5.36
CA LEU A 311 -4.04 -0.72 -5.93
C LEU A 311 -2.82 -0.25 -6.73
N GLN A 312 -2.97 0.79 -7.55
CA GLN A 312 -1.83 1.37 -8.28
C GLN A 312 -0.80 1.97 -7.32
N GLN A 313 -1.23 2.70 -6.29
CA GLN A 313 -0.33 3.30 -5.30
C GLN A 313 0.44 2.24 -4.49
N CYS A 314 -0.17 1.10 -4.18
CA CYS A 314 0.49 0.00 -3.47
C CYS A 314 1.49 -0.79 -4.34
N CYS A 315 1.47 -0.59 -5.66
CA CYS A 315 2.32 -1.29 -6.64
C CYS A 315 3.26 -0.34 -7.39
N ASP A 316 3.43 0.90 -6.94
CA ASP A 316 4.24 1.89 -7.64
C ASP A 316 5.74 1.59 -7.52
N LEU A 317 6.35 1.19 -8.64
CA LEU A 317 7.78 0.94 -8.81
C LEU A 317 8.42 1.87 -9.85
N SER A 318 7.71 2.94 -10.25
CA SER A 318 8.12 3.87 -11.31
C SER A 318 9.43 4.60 -11.01
N GLN A 319 9.79 4.76 -9.74
CA GLN A 319 10.95 5.54 -9.31
C GLN A 319 12.29 4.83 -9.52
N LEU A 320 12.30 3.57 -9.97
CA LEU A 320 13.52 2.81 -10.24
C LEU A 320 14.29 3.34 -11.47
N TRP A 321 13.61 4.00 -12.42
CA TRP A 321 14.25 4.51 -13.63
C TRP A 321 14.76 5.96 -13.51
N PHE A 322 13.99 6.82 -12.83
CA PHE A 322 14.31 8.24 -12.72
C PHE A 322 15.60 8.48 -11.93
N ARG A 323 16.39 9.46 -12.38
CA ARG A 323 17.76 9.71 -11.90
C ARG A 323 18.22 11.16 -12.04
N GLU A 324 17.27 12.09 -11.99
CA GLU A 324 17.49 13.53 -12.20
C GLU A 324 18.40 14.15 -11.13
N PHE A 325 18.27 13.73 -9.87
CA PHE A 325 19.15 14.22 -8.82
C PHE A 325 20.61 13.82 -9.06
N PHE A 326 20.86 12.56 -9.45
CA PHE A 326 22.21 12.13 -9.81
C PHE A 326 22.73 12.80 -11.08
N LEU A 327 21.87 13.09 -12.07
CA LEU A 327 22.26 13.85 -13.27
C LEU A 327 22.72 15.27 -12.91
N GLU A 328 21.99 15.97 -12.06
CA GLU A 328 22.35 17.30 -11.55
C GLU A 328 23.71 17.28 -10.84
N LEU A 329 23.98 16.26 -10.02
CA LEU A 329 25.28 16.09 -9.34
C LEU A 329 26.46 15.91 -10.30
N THR A 330 26.21 15.54 -11.56
CA THR A 330 27.29 15.46 -12.56
C THR A 330 27.75 16.83 -13.07
N MET A 331 27.06 17.92 -12.71
CA MET A 331 27.37 19.29 -13.10
C MET A 331 27.51 19.45 -14.63
N GLY A 332 26.60 18.84 -15.39
CA GLY A 332 26.58 18.90 -16.85
C GLY A 332 27.55 17.95 -17.56
N ARG A 333 28.28 17.09 -16.83
CA ARG A 333 29.14 16.08 -17.43
C ARG A 333 28.35 14.97 -18.13
N ARG A 334 27.17 14.61 -17.60
CA ARG A 334 26.25 13.64 -18.18
C ARG A 334 24.97 14.36 -18.60
N ILE A 335 24.53 14.13 -19.83
CA ILE A 335 23.17 14.49 -20.25
C ILE A 335 22.17 13.39 -19.88
N GLN A 336 22.61 12.14 -19.89
CA GLN A 336 21.89 10.98 -19.41
C GLN A 336 22.90 9.88 -19.01
N PHE A 337 22.50 8.94 -18.15
CA PHE A 337 23.29 7.75 -17.83
C PHE A 337 23.06 6.63 -18.86
N PRO A 338 24.07 5.79 -19.14
CA PRO A 338 23.94 4.69 -20.07
C PRO A 338 23.13 3.52 -19.45
N ILE A 339 22.67 2.59 -20.30
CA ILE A 339 21.70 1.55 -19.92
C ILE A 339 22.24 0.59 -18.86
N GLU A 340 23.55 0.37 -18.80
CA GLU A 340 24.19 -0.46 -17.77
C GLU A 340 24.10 0.14 -16.35
N MET A 341 23.67 1.39 -16.23
CA MET A 341 23.36 2.07 -14.95
C MET A 341 21.84 2.20 -14.71
N SER A 342 21.01 1.69 -15.62
CA SER A 342 19.55 1.77 -15.52
C SER A 342 18.99 0.57 -14.77
N MET A 343 18.28 0.78 -13.65
CA MET A 343 17.79 -0.33 -12.83
C MET A 343 16.89 -1.31 -13.60
N PRO A 344 15.90 -0.88 -14.40
CA PRO A 344 15.12 -1.82 -15.21
C PRO A 344 16.01 -2.71 -16.08
N TRP A 345 16.98 -2.12 -16.79
CA TRP A 345 17.88 -2.89 -17.65
C TRP A 345 18.88 -3.75 -16.87
N ILE A 346 19.46 -3.26 -15.78
CA ILE A 346 20.38 -4.03 -14.92
C ILE A 346 19.71 -5.33 -14.47
N LEU A 347 18.43 -5.27 -14.10
CA LEU A 347 17.66 -6.44 -13.64
C LEU A 347 17.32 -7.38 -14.80
N THR A 348 16.84 -6.83 -15.93
CA THR A 348 16.49 -7.63 -17.12
C THR A 348 17.71 -8.31 -17.72
N ASP A 349 18.78 -7.56 -17.97
CA ASP A 349 19.98 -8.01 -18.64
C ASP A 349 20.71 -9.09 -17.83
N HIS A 350 20.68 -9.00 -16.49
CA HIS A 350 21.27 -10.00 -15.62
C HIS A 350 20.66 -11.40 -15.81
N ILE A 351 19.36 -11.50 -16.09
CA ILE A 351 18.71 -12.79 -16.38
C ILE A 351 19.14 -13.31 -17.75
N LEU A 352 19.21 -12.43 -18.75
CA LEU A 352 19.61 -12.79 -20.11
C LEU A 352 21.06 -13.26 -20.18
N GLU A 353 21.96 -12.61 -19.45
CA GLU A 353 23.39 -12.94 -19.41
C GLU A 353 23.67 -14.22 -18.64
N THR A 354 23.06 -14.41 -17.47
CA THR A 354 23.26 -15.61 -16.65
C THR A 354 22.51 -16.83 -17.19
N LYS A 355 21.47 -16.62 -18.00
CA LYS A 355 20.59 -17.69 -18.52
C LYS A 355 19.98 -18.52 -17.38
N GLU A 356 19.73 -17.87 -16.24
CA GLU A 356 19.23 -18.52 -15.05
C GLU A 356 17.82 -19.08 -15.31
N ALA A 357 17.71 -20.41 -15.38
CA ALA A 357 16.50 -21.09 -15.80
C ALA A 357 15.31 -20.80 -14.88
N SER A 358 15.55 -20.68 -13.57
CA SER A 358 14.50 -20.37 -12.60
C SER A 358 13.95 -18.95 -12.73
N MET A 359 14.71 -18.04 -13.36
CA MET A 359 14.38 -16.62 -13.49
C MET A 359 13.82 -16.25 -14.87
N MET A 360 13.91 -17.14 -15.86
CA MET A 360 13.54 -16.85 -17.24
C MET A 360 12.05 -16.49 -17.40
N GLU A 361 11.16 -17.11 -16.62
CA GLU A 361 9.71 -16.79 -16.63
C GLU A 361 9.41 -15.40 -16.04
N TYR A 362 10.36 -14.80 -15.32
CA TYR A 362 10.19 -13.53 -14.64
C TYR A 362 10.70 -12.32 -15.44
N VAL A 363 11.48 -12.55 -16.51
CA VAL A 363 12.22 -11.49 -17.22
C VAL A 363 11.31 -10.35 -17.72
N LEU A 364 10.10 -10.67 -18.18
CA LEU A 364 9.16 -9.65 -18.70
C LEU A 364 8.63 -8.71 -17.61
N TYR A 365 8.55 -9.14 -16.35
CA TYR A 365 8.11 -8.27 -15.25
C TYR A 365 9.13 -7.18 -14.92
N SER A 366 10.42 -7.48 -15.09
CA SER A 366 11.48 -6.46 -14.93
C SER A 366 11.44 -5.43 -16.07
N LEU A 367 11.12 -5.85 -17.29
CA LEU A 367 10.95 -4.96 -18.43
C LEU A 367 9.69 -4.08 -18.29
N ASP A 368 8.65 -4.60 -17.65
CA ASP A 368 7.41 -3.85 -17.37
C ASP A 368 7.60 -2.64 -16.43
N LEU A 369 8.75 -2.51 -15.76
CA LEU A 369 9.09 -1.30 -14.99
C LEU A 369 9.17 -0.03 -15.86
N TYR A 370 9.48 -0.19 -17.15
CA TYR A 370 9.45 0.93 -18.09
C TYR A 370 8.02 1.47 -18.29
N ASN A 371 7.00 0.61 -18.23
CA ASN A 371 5.60 1.05 -18.33
C ASN A 371 5.20 1.89 -17.12
N ASP A 372 5.61 1.49 -15.90
CA ASP A 372 5.37 2.25 -14.67
C ASP A 372 6.00 3.64 -14.78
N SER A 373 7.27 3.69 -15.21
CA SER A 373 8.05 4.92 -15.37
C SER A 373 7.45 5.84 -16.45
N ALA A 374 7.10 5.28 -17.61
CA ALA A 374 6.50 6.02 -18.72
C ALA A 374 5.15 6.63 -18.33
N HIS A 375 4.28 5.84 -17.70
CA HIS A 375 2.99 6.34 -17.21
C HIS A 375 3.19 7.46 -16.17
N TYR A 376 4.16 7.32 -15.27
CA TYR A 376 4.48 8.35 -14.27
C TYR A 376 5.01 9.64 -14.93
N ALA A 377 5.90 9.53 -15.92
CA ALA A 377 6.41 10.66 -16.67
C ALA A 377 5.28 11.46 -17.36
N LEU A 378 4.31 10.76 -17.95
CA LEU A 378 3.19 11.37 -18.66
C LEU A 378 2.12 11.96 -17.73
N THR A 379 1.80 11.29 -16.62
CA THR A 379 0.63 11.65 -15.78
C THR A 379 0.97 12.39 -14.50
N ARG A 380 2.17 12.22 -13.96
CA ARG A 380 2.62 12.85 -12.71
C ARG A 380 3.64 13.95 -12.96
N PHE A 381 4.77 13.63 -13.61
CA PHE A 381 5.76 14.66 -13.93
C PHE A 381 5.27 15.59 -15.03
N ASN A 382 4.47 15.07 -15.97
CA ASN A 382 3.95 15.79 -17.12
C ASN A 382 5.07 16.48 -17.89
N LYS A 383 6.06 15.69 -18.34
CA LYS A 383 7.24 16.12 -19.11
C LYS A 383 7.46 15.20 -20.29
N GLN A 384 7.53 15.77 -21.49
CA GLN A 384 7.72 15.02 -22.74
C GLN A 384 9.11 14.40 -22.82
N PHE A 385 10.16 15.18 -22.54
CA PHE A 385 11.55 14.69 -22.65
C PHE A 385 11.82 13.44 -21.79
N LEU A 386 11.22 13.33 -20.60
CA LEU A 386 11.33 12.14 -19.77
C LEU A 386 10.73 10.90 -20.47
N TYR A 387 9.59 11.06 -21.13
CA TYR A 387 9.00 9.96 -21.90
C TYR A 387 9.83 9.63 -23.13
N ASP A 388 10.31 10.64 -23.86
CA ASP A 388 11.15 10.47 -25.05
C ASP A 388 12.44 9.68 -24.72
N GLU A 389 13.05 9.96 -23.56
CA GLU A 389 14.22 9.24 -23.06
C GLU A 389 13.91 7.80 -22.64
N ILE A 390 12.78 7.58 -21.96
CA ILE A 390 12.30 6.22 -21.63
C ILE A 390 12.05 5.42 -22.92
N GLU A 391 11.36 6.00 -23.89
CA GLU A 391 11.05 5.36 -25.18
C GLU A 391 12.34 5.00 -25.93
N ALA A 392 13.30 5.93 -25.99
CA ALA A 392 14.61 5.67 -26.63
C ALA A 392 15.40 4.56 -25.92
N GLU A 393 15.39 4.53 -24.58
CA GLU A 393 16.05 3.49 -23.79
C GLU A 393 15.39 2.12 -23.99
N VAL A 394 14.06 2.06 -23.99
CA VAL A 394 13.29 0.83 -24.27
C VAL A 394 13.59 0.32 -25.67
N ASN A 395 13.64 1.18 -26.68
CA ASN A 395 13.91 0.78 -28.05
C ASN A 395 15.28 0.07 -28.17
N LEU A 396 16.33 0.62 -27.55
CA LEU A 396 17.66 0.01 -27.53
C LEU A 396 17.70 -1.30 -26.71
N CYS A 397 17.12 -1.29 -25.51
CA CYS A 397 17.10 -2.44 -24.62
C CYS A 397 16.29 -3.60 -25.20
N PHE A 398 15.18 -3.31 -25.88
CA PHE A 398 14.32 -4.33 -26.48
C PHE A 398 14.97 -5.01 -27.67
N ASP A 399 15.70 -4.27 -28.51
CA ASP A 399 16.52 -4.86 -29.59
C ASP A 399 17.55 -5.85 -29.02
N GLN A 400 18.24 -5.47 -27.94
CA GLN A 400 19.17 -6.37 -27.24
C GLN A 400 18.48 -7.56 -26.59
N PHE A 401 17.31 -7.35 -25.98
CA PHE A 401 16.49 -8.40 -25.40
C PHE A 401 16.15 -9.47 -26.43
N VAL A 402 15.60 -9.06 -27.58
CA VAL A 402 15.23 -9.99 -28.67
C VAL A 402 16.45 -10.74 -29.19
N TYR A 403 17.57 -10.05 -29.40
CA TYR A 403 18.81 -10.68 -29.86
C TYR A 403 19.33 -11.73 -28.86
N LYS A 404 19.53 -11.36 -27.59
CA LYS A 404 20.07 -12.24 -26.55
C LYS A 404 19.14 -13.42 -26.27
N LEU A 405 17.82 -13.20 -26.29
CA LEU A 405 16.83 -14.26 -26.06
C LEU A 405 16.77 -15.24 -27.23
N ALA A 406 16.79 -14.76 -28.48
CA ALA A 406 16.77 -15.63 -29.65
C ALA A 406 18.05 -16.48 -29.75
N ASP A 407 19.22 -15.88 -29.52
CA ASP A 407 20.51 -16.57 -29.55
C ASP A 407 20.57 -17.71 -28.52
N GLN A 408 20.18 -17.43 -27.26
CA GLN A 408 20.18 -18.45 -26.22
C GLN A 408 19.15 -19.57 -26.45
N ILE A 409 17.96 -19.25 -26.96
CA ILE A 409 16.93 -20.25 -27.29
C ILE A 409 17.45 -21.18 -28.39
N PHE A 410 18.00 -20.62 -29.47
CA PHE A 410 18.55 -21.42 -30.56
C PHE A 410 19.70 -22.31 -30.07
N ALA A 411 20.66 -21.75 -29.33
CA ALA A 411 21.77 -22.51 -28.77
C ALA A 411 21.30 -23.63 -27.85
N TYR A 412 20.31 -23.37 -26.98
CA TYR A 412 19.73 -24.35 -26.08
C TYR A 412 19.11 -25.54 -26.84
N TYR A 413 18.23 -25.28 -27.80
CA TYR A 413 17.62 -26.35 -28.59
C TYR A 413 18.61 -27.05 -29.52
N LYS A 414 19.64 -26.35 -29.99
CA LYS A 414 20.73 -26.96 -30.78
C LYS A 414 21.56 -27.94 -29.96
N VAL A 415 21.76 -27.67 -28.67
CA VAL A 415 22.39 -28.60 -27.72
C VAL A 415 21.43 -29.74 -27.38
N MET A 416 20.14 -29.48 -27.19
CA MET A 416 19.15 -30.53 -26.91
C MET A 416 18.99 -31.54 -28.06
N ALA A 417 19.12 -31.07 -29.31
CA ALA A 417 19.01 -31.91 -30.50
C ALA A 417 20.27 -32.73 -30.81
N GLY A 418 21.44 -32.32 -30.29
CA GLY A 418 22.72 -33.01 -30.46
C GLY A 418 22.97 -34.01 -29.35
#